data_AF-A0A2A9FUJ1-F1
#
_entry.id   AF-A0A2A9FUJ1-F1
#
_cell.length_a   1.000
_cell.length_b   1.000
_cell.length_c   1.000
_cell.angle_alpha   90.00
_cell.angle_beta   90.00
_cell.angle_gamma   90.00
#
_symmetry.space_group_name_H-M   'P 1'
#
loop_
_entity.id
_entity.type
_entity.pdbx_description
1 polymer ?
#
loop_
_entity_poly.entity_id
_entity_poly.type
_entity_poly.pdbx_seq_one_letter_code
_entity_poly.pdbx_strand_id
1 'polypeptide(L)' 'MINQHETEVRSMQTAIDIKQAAHQLIDQLPTDATWDDVVYRLVERREIELGLADSDAGRTTPVEDVMKEFGITP' A
#
# COMPACT_ATOMS: atom_id res chain seq x y z
N MET A 1 28.09 6.98 -3.12
CA MET A 1 27.37 8.25 -3.33
C MET A 1 25.98 7.88 -3.78
N ILE A 2 25.01 7.92 -2.87
CA ILE A 2 23.60 7.67 -3.21
C ILE A 2 23.09 8.99 -3.81
N ASN A 3 22.51 8.93 -5.01
CA ASN A 3 22.07 10.11 -5.74
C ASN A 3 21.02 10.86 -4.90
N GLN A 4 21.24 12.14 -4.65
CA GLN A 4 20.33 12.99 -3.87
C GLN A 4 18.91 13.04 -4.48
N HIS A 5 18.77 12.72 -5.77
CA HIS A 5 17.51 12.58 -6.47
C HIS A 5 16.67 11.35 -6.03
N GLU A 6 17.28 10.23 -5.64
CA GLU A 6 16.54 9.06 -5.11
C GLU A 6 15.94 9.37 -3.73
N THR A 7 16.67 10.13 -2.91
CA THR A 7 16.21 10.54 -1.58
C THR A 7 15.06 11.55 -1.67
N GLU A 8 15.04 12.38 -2.70
CA GLU A 8 14.04 13.42 -2.92
C GLU A 8 12.70 12.83 -3.43
N VAL A 9 12.73 11.82 -4.31
CA VAL A 9 11.51 11.10 -4.75
C VAL A 9 10.84 10.37 -3.57
N ARG A 10 11.62 9.78 -2.66
CA ARG A 10 11.10 9.16 -1.43
C ARG A 10 10.54 10.18 -0.43
N SER A 11 11.03 11.42 -0.48
CA SER A 11 10.59 12.52 0.39
C SER A 11 9.45 13.37 -0.21
N MET A 12 9.19 13.27 -1.52
CA MET A 12 8.11 13.99 -2.22
C MET A 12 6.74 13.33 -2.09
N GLN A 13 6.65 12.14 -1.49
CA GLN A 13 5.40 11.68 -0.89
C GLN A 13 5.14 12.51 0.38
N THR A 14 4.87 13.80 0.18
CA THR A 14 4.49 14.73 1.24
C THR A 14 3.40 14.05 2.06
N ALA A 15 3.58 13.96 3.37
CA ALA A 15 2.60 13.38 4.28
C ALA A 15 1.26 14.10 4.08
N ILE A 16 0.40 13.54 3.23
CA ILE A 16 -0.97 14.00 3.08
C ILE A 16 -1.57 13.80 4.47
N ASP A 17 -2.04 14.87 5.11
CA ASP A 17 -2.75 14.74 6.38
C ASP A 17 -3.90 13.74 6.18
N ILE A 18 -4.14 12.89 7.18
CA ILE A 18 -5.08 11.77 7.09
C ILE A 18 -6.47 12.22 6.63
N LYS A 19 -6.87 13.45 6.95
CA LYS A 19 -8.13 14.05 6.49
C LYS A 19 -8.15 14.24 4.98
N GLN A 20 -7.09 14.79 4.40
CA GLN A 20 -7.01 15.01 2.96
C GLN A 20 -6.93 13.68 2.20
N ALA A 21 -6.22 12.69 2.75
CA ALA A 21 -6.17 11.35 2.17
C ALA A 21 -7.56 10.68 2.19
N ALA A 22 -8.29 10.80 3.30
CA ALA A 22 -9.66 10.31 3.41
C ALA A 22 -10.61 11.03 2.42
N HIS A 23 -10.52 12.35 2.29
CA HIS A 23 -11.29 13.10 1.30
C HIS A 23 -11.03 12.62 -0.13
N GLN A 24 -9.76 12.49 -0.53
CA GLN A 24 -9.40 11.99 -1.86
C GLN A 24 -9.90 10.58 -2.13
N LEU A 25 -9.93 9.72 -1.11
CA LEU A 25 -10.45 8.36 -1.21
C LEU A 25 -11.97 8.37 -1.42
N ILE A 26 -12.70 9.19 -0.67
CA ILE A 26 -14.15 9.35 -0.83
C ILE A 26 -14.51 9.96 -2.19
N ASP A 27 -13.75 10.95 -2.67
CA ASP A 27 -14.00 11.63 -3.95
C ASP A 27 -13.85 10.67 -5.16
N GLN A 28 -13.19 9.53 -4.99
CA GLN A 28 -13.01 8.52 -6.04
C GLN A 28 -14.12 7.46 -6.06
N LEU A 29 -15.00 7.43 -5.06
CA LEU A 29 -16.07 6.44 -4.99
C LEU A 29 -17.19 6.77 -5.99
N PRO A 30 -17.89 5.75 -6.53
CA PRO A 30 -19.12 5.94 -7.29
C PRO A 30 -20.16 6.73 -6.49
N THR A 31 -21.02 7.48 -7.18
CA THR A 31 -22.08 8.29 -6.53
C THR A 31 -23.13 7.46 -5.81
N ASP A 32 -23.26 6.19 -6.18
CA ASP A 32 -24.14 5.19 -5.56
C ASP A 32 -23.42 4.29 -4.55
N ALA A 33 -22.17 4.62 -4.18
CA ALA A 33 -21.42 3.89 -3.18
C ALA A 33 -22.15 3.84 -1.84
N THR A 34 -22.04 2.69 -1.19
CA THR A 34 -22.59 2.40 0.13
C THR A 34 -21.55 2.59 1.22
N TRP A 35 -21.97 2.51 2.47
CA TRP A 35 -21.03 2.49 3.60
C TRP A 35 -20.09 1.28 3.58
N ASP A 36 -20.53 0.15 3.04
CA ASP A 36 -19.69 -1.03 2.91
C ASP A 36 -18.54 -0.78 1.92
N ASP A 37 -18.80 -0.07 0.83
CA ASP A 37 -17.76 0.32 -0.15
C ASP A 37 -16.72 1.27 0.45
N VAL A 38 -17.17 2.20 1.31
CA VAL A 38 -16.28 3.12 2.04
C VAL A 38 -15.34 2.34 2.96
N VAL A 39 -15.89 1.43 3.76
CA VAL A 39 -15.11 0.59 4.69
C VAL A 39 -14.13 -0.28 3.94
N TYR A 40 -14.59 -0.93 2.87
CA TYR A 40 -13.76 -1.77 2.01
C TYR A 40 -12.54 -0.99 1.50
N ARG A 41 -12.77 0.20 0.94
CA ARG A 41 -11.70 1.04 0.37
C ARG A 41 -10.69 1.51 1.42
N LEU A 42 -11.14 1.80 2.64
CA LEU A 42 -10.25 2.16 3.75
C LEU A 42 -9.38 0.99 4.20
N VAL A 43 -9.95 -0.22 4.28
CA VAL A 43 -9.21 -1.43 4.64
C VAL A 43 -8.16 -1.74 3.57
N GLU A 44 -8.53 -1.72 2.29
CA GLU A 44 -7.57 -1.92 1.20
C GLU A 44 -6.38 -0.96 1.30
N ARG A 45 -6.65 0.34 1.52
CA ARG A 45 -5.58 1.34 1.61
C ARG A 45 -4.64 1.04 2.78
N ARG A 46 -5.19 0.69 3.94
CA ARG A 46 -4.42 0.30 5.13
C ARG A 46 -3.55 -0.92 4.84
N GLU A 47 -4.12 -1.99 4.28
CA GLU A 47 -3.38 -3.22 4.01
C GLU A 47 -2.26 -3.02 2.98
N ILE A 48 -2.46 -2.17 1.98
CA ILE A 48 -1.41 -1.78 1.02
C ILE A 48 -0.28 -1.05 1.75
N GLU A 49 -0.60 -0.06 2.58
CA GLU A 49 0.42 0.71 3.31
C GLU A 49 1.21 -0.17 4.30
N LEU A 50 0.53 -1.10 4.97
CA LEU A 50 1.19 -2.09 5.81
C LEU A 50 2.08 -3.04 5.01
N GLY A 51 1.58 -3.58 3.89
CA GLY A 51 2.36 -4.46 3.02
C GLY A 51 3.59 -3.80 2.42
N LEU A 52 3.49 -2.52 2.03
CA LEU A 52 4.63 -1.73 1.58
C LEU A 52 5.65 -1.53 2.71
N ALA A 53 5.18 -1.21 3.92
CA ALA A 53 6.06 -1.05 5.08
C ALA A 53 6.72 -2.38 5.52
N ASP A 54 6.04 -3.51 5.33
CA ASP A 54 6.60 -4.85 5.54
C ASP A 54 7.67 -5.16 4.49
N SER A 55 7.40 -4.86 3.21
CA SER A 55 8.35 -5.02 2.10
C SER A 55 9.61 -4.18 2.32
N ASP A 56 9.47 -2.90 2.63
CA ASP A 56 10.60 -1.99 2.89
C ASP A 56 11.45 -2.45 4.09
N ALA A 57 10.82 -3.09 5.07
CA ALA A 57 11.50 -3.62 6.25
C ALA A 57 12.02 -5.06 6.07
N GLY A 58 11.84 -5.67 4.90
CA GLY A 58 12.23 -7.06 4.63
C GLY A 58 11.42 -8.10 5.42
N ARG A 59 10.22 -7.75 5.93
CA ARG A 59 9.28 -8.68 6.59
C ARG A 59 8.48 -9.46 5.54
N THR A 60 9.19 -10.12 4.64
CA THR A 60 8.63 -10.84 3.49
C THR A 60 9.11 -12.29 3.47
N THR A 61 8.32 -13.20 2.90
CA THR A 61 8.75 -14.57 2.63
C THR A 61 9.38 -14.67 1.24
N PRO A 62 10.57 -15.27 1.08
CA PRO A 62 11.16 -15.53 -0.22
C PRO A 62 10.23 -16.37 -1.12
N VAL A 63 10.24 -16.11 -2.42
CA VAL A 63 9.31 -16.76 -3.36
C VAL A 63 9.54 -18.27 -3.43
N GLU A 64 10.79 -18.72 -3.31
CA GLU A 64 11.18 -20.12 -3.28
C GLU A 64 10.56 -20.87 -2.09
N ASP A 65 10.43 -20.22 -0.93
CA ASP A 65 9.84 -20.80 0.27
C ASP A 65 8.32 -20.90 0.12
N VAL A 66 7.68 -19.87 -0.44
CA VAL A 66 6.24 -19.88 -0.75
C VAL A 66 5.91 -20.99 -1.76
N MET A 67 6.67 -21.09 -2.86
CA MET A 67 6.44 -22.13 -3.88
C MET A 67 6.56 -23.54 -3.28
N LYS A 68 7.55 -23.75 -2.41
CA LYS A 68 7.74 -25.01 -1.70
C LYS A 68 6.57 -25.33 -0.76
N GLU A 69 6.08 -24.33 0.00
CA GLU A 69 4.94 -24.49 0.91
C GLU A 69 3.68 -24.94 0.18
N PHE A 70 3.41 -24.36 -0.99
CA PHE A 70 2.22 -24.66 -1.78
C PHE A 70 2.43 -25.76 -2.84
N GLY A 71 3.59 -26.42 -2.86
CA GLY A 71 3.90 -27.50 -3.81
C GLY A 71 3.94 -27.06 -5.28
N ILE A 72 4.18 -25.78 -5.54
CA ILE A 72 4.27 -25.22 -6.90
C ILE A 72 5.67 -25.48 -7.42
N THR A 73 5.77 -26.22 -8.53
CA THR A 73 7.03 -26.41 -9.27
C THR A 73 7.06 -25.47 -10.48
N PRO A 74 8.21 -24.85 -10.81
CA PRO A 74 8.32 -23.93 -11.94
C PRO A 74 7.97 -24.58 -13.29
#